data_AF-A0A8J7MZ30-F1
#
_entry.id   AF-A0A8J7MZ30-F1
#
_cell.length_a   1.000
_cell.length_b   1.000
_cell.length_c   1.000
_cell.angle_alpha   90.00
_cell.angle_beta   90.00
_cell.angle_gamma   90.00
#
_symmetry.space_group_name_H-M   'P 1'
#
loop_
_entity.id
_entity.type
_entity.pdbx_description
1 polymer ?
#
loop_
_entity_poly.entity_id
_entity_poly.type
_entity_poly.pdbx_seq_one_letter_code
_entity_poly.pdbx_strand_id
1 'polypeptide(L)'
;MTPYRQLEAAFRKAALVDEAAAFLSWDASVNMPDRSAESRAEQLATLRVLSHEMLIAPEIADWIAAAEGSNAALGEWQRANLREMRRAWVHRAAVAPDLVAALTRACSACEMVWREAKPKGDFAAVLPK
;
A
#
# COMPACT_ATOMS: atom_id res chain seq x y z
N MET A 1 -17.65 -2.20 19.89
CA MET A 1 -17.68 -2.57 18.45
C MET A 1 -17.16 -4.00 18.34
N THR A 2 -17.73 -4.88 17.51
CA THR A 2 -17.23 -6.27 17.41
C THR A 2 -15.85 -6.31 16.73
N PRO A 3 -15.01 -7.35 16.94
CA PRO A 3 -13.70 -7.45 16.31
C PRO A 3 -13.76 -7.34 14.78
N TYR A 4 -14.72 -8.01 14.16
CA TYR A 4 -14.95 -7.90 12.72
C TYR A 4 -15.29 -6.47 12.27
N ARG A 5 -16.11 -5.72 13.02
CA ARG A 5 -16.41 -4.31 12.71
C ARG A 5 -15.20 -3.39 12.90
N GLN A 6 -14.30 -3.71 13.84
CA GLN A 6 -13.03 -2.98 13.98
C GLN A 6 -12.12 -3.20 12.77
N LEU A 7 -12.02 -4.44 12.29
CA LEU A 7 -11.32 -4.75 11.05
C LEU A 7 -11.90 -4.02 9.85
N GLU A 8 -13.22 -4.03 9.66
CA GLU A 8 -13.86 -3.27 8.57
C GLU A 8 -13.50 -1.78 8.63
N ALA A 9 -13.50 -1.18 9.81
CA ALA A 9 -13.14 0.22 9.98
C ALA A 9 -11.66 0.49 9.64
N ALA A 10 -10.74 -0.38 10.10
CA ALA A 10 -9.31 -0.26 9.83
C ALA A 10 -8.99 -0.43 8.34
N PHE A 11 -9.52 -1.48 7.70
CA PHE A 11 -9.35 -1.73 6.27
C PHE A 11 -9.96 -0.64 5.42
N ARG A 12 -11.12 -0.10 5.80
CA ARG A 12 -11.71 1.06 5.10
C ARG A 12 -10.80 2.28 5.18
N LYS A 13 -10.22 2.56 6.36
CA LYS A 13 -9.31 3.70 6.53
C LYS A 13 -8.06 3.56 5.66
N ALA A 14 -7.43 2.37 5.68
CA ALA A 14 -6.27 2.08 4.83
C ALA A 14 -6.61 2.19 3.33
N ALA A 15 -7.78 1.68 2.90
CA ALA A 15 -8.24 1.80 1.52
C ALA A 15 -8.38 3.26 1.05
N LEU A 16 -8.90 4.15 1.91
CA LEU A 16 -8.99 5.59 1.58
C LEU A 16 -7.62 6.24 1.41
N VAL A 17 -6.62 5.81 2.18
CA VAL A 17 -5.23 6.27 2.03
C VAL A 17 -4.63 5.74 0.71
N ASP A 18 -4.88 4.47 0.38
CA ASP A 18 -4.45 3.87 -0.88
C ASP A 18 -5.12 4.55 -2.09
N GLU A 19 -6.40 4.92 -2.00
CA GLU A 19 -7.12 5.69 -3.03
C GLU A 19 -6.49 7.07 -3.26
N ALA A 20 -6.12 7.78 -2.19
CA ALA A 20 -5.40 9.04 -2.31
C ALA A 20 -4.03 8.86 -2.99
N ALA A 21 -3.30 7.79 -2.64
CA ALA A 21 -2.04 7.45 -3.30
C ALA A 21 -2.25 7.11 -4.79
N ALA A 22 -3.34 6.40 -5.13
CA ALA A 22 -3.69 6.09 -6.52
C ALA A 22 -3.96 7.37 -7.33
N PHE A 23 -4.67 8.35 -6.77
CA PHE A 23 -4.89 9.63 -7.43
C PHE A 23 -3.57 10.40 -7.69
N LEU A 24 -2.68 10.43 -6.71
CA LEU A 24 -1.36 11.06 -6.88
C LEU A 24 -0.48 10.32 -7.90
N SER A 25 -0.60 9.00 -8.00
CA SER A 25 0.09 8.21 -9.01
C SER A 25 -0.45 8.49 -10.41
N TRP A 26 -1.77 8.62 -10.57
CA TRP A 26 -2.39 9.05 -11.81
C TRP A 26 -1.92 10.45 -12.22
N ASP A 27 -1.94 11.40 -11.28
CA ASP A 27 -1.45 12.76 -11.54
C ASP A 27 0.03 12.76 -11.97
N ALA A 28 0.87 11.94 -11.34
CA ALA A 28 2.28 11.77 -11.68
C ALA A 28 2.50 11.25 -13.11
N SER A 29 1.48 10.59 -13.67
CA SER A 29 1.54 9.96 -14.99
C SER A 29 0.98 10.83 -16.09
N VAL A 30 0.14 11.82 -15.76
CA VAL A 30 -0.63 12.58 -16.75
C VAL A 30 -0.36 14.08 -16.68
N ASN A 31 -0.38 14.69 -15.50
CA ASN A 31 -0.40 16.15 -15.36
C ASN A 31 0.83 16.72 -14.64
N MET A 32 1.52 15.92 -13.83
CA MET A 32 2.60 16.39 -12.98
C MET A 32 3.78 16.97 -13.80
N PRO A 33 4.28 18.18 -13.47
CA PRO A 33 5.50 18.71 -14.06
C PRO A 33 6.75 17.90 -13.66
N ASP A 34 7.71 17.75 -14.58
CA ASP A 34 8.92 16.93 -14.37
C ASP A 34 9.70 17.29 -13.09
N ARG A 35 9.79 18.59 -12.76
CA ARG A 35 10.51 19.09 -11.58
C ARG A 35 9.85 18.72 -10.25
N SER A 36 8.67 18.10 -10.25
CA SER A 36 7.95 17.68 -9.06
C SER A 36 8.12 16.19 -8.73
N ALA A 37 8.90 15.45 -9.52
CA ALA A 37 9.05 13.99 -9.38
C ALA A 37 9.50 13.55 -7.98
N GLU A 38 10.50 14.21 -7.39
CA GLU A 38 11.02 13.87 -6.05
C GLU A 38 9.96 14.10 -4.97
N SER A 39 9.32 15.27 -4.98
CA SER A 39 8.25 15.60 -4.03
C SER A 39 7.09 14.61 -4.13
N ARG A 40 6.71 14.22 -5.35
CA ARG A 40 5.67 13.22 -5.58
C ARG A 40 6.07 11.83 -5.08
N ALA A 41 7.33 11.43 -5.30
CA ALA A 41 7.83 10.16 -4.79
C ALA A 41 7.74 10.10 -3.25
N GLU A 42 8.09 11.19 -2.55
CA GLU A 42 7.98 11.25 -1.09
C GLU A 42 6.53 11.23 -0.60
N GLN A 43 5.61 11.93 -1.29
CA GLN A 43 4.17 11.86 -0.98
C GLN A 43 3.64 10.43 -1.09
N LEU A 44 3.95 9.74 -2.20
CA LEU A 44 3.53 8.36 -2.43
C LEU A 44 4.15 7.39 -1.42
N ALA A 45 5.44 7.55 -1.12
CA ALA A 45 6.13 6.74 -0.12
C ALA A 45 5.49 6.90 1.26
N THR A 46 5.21 8.14 1.66
CA THR A 46 4.57 8.44 2.95
C THR A 46 3.18 7.81 3.06
N LEU A 47 2.33 7.96 2.04
CA LEU A 47 0.97 7.40 2.07
C LEU A 47 0.97 5.86 2.09
N ARG A 48 1.88 5.24 1.32
CA ARG A 48 2.00 3.77 1.31
C ARG A 48 2.49 3.23 2.65
N VAL A 49 3.47 3.88 3.28
CA VAL A 49 3.92 3.54 4.64
C VAL A 49 2.78 3.69 5.63
N LEU A 50 2.04 4.79 5.57
CA LEU A 50 0.90 5.03 6.46
C LEU A 50 -0.17 3.94 6.34
N SER A 51 -0.55 3.58 5.11
CA SER A 51 -1.50 2.48 4.85
C SER A 51 -0.96 1.13 5.36
N HIS A 52 0.33 0.87 5.14
CA HIS A 52 1.01 -0.33 5.62
C HIS A 52 0.98 -0.43 7.14
N GLU A 53 1.43 0.61 7.85
CA GLU A 53 1.45 0.70 9.31
C GLU A 53 0.06 0.52 9.92
N MET A 54 -0.97 1.12 9.33
CA MET A 54 -2.36 0.94 9.78
C MET A 54 -2.80 -0.53 9.76
N LEU A 55 -2.35 -1.29 8.76
CA LEU A 55 -2.74 -2.68 8.58
C LEU A 55 -1.80 -3.67 9.26
N ILE A 56 -0.64 -3.26 9.76
CA ILE A 56 0.26 -4.12 10.56
C ILE A 56 0.29 -3.74 12.04
N ALA A 57 -0.55 -2.79 12.46
CA ALA A 57 -0.67 -2.40 13.86
C ALA A 57 -0.97 -3.63 14.75
N PRO A 58 -0.42 -3.72 15.97
CA PRO A 58 -0.52 -4.91 16.81
C PRO A 58 -1.97 -5.40 17.00
N GLU A 59 -2.91 -4.48 17.15
CA GLU A 59 -4.33 -4.77 17.36
C GLU A 59 -5.01 -5.47 16.17
N ILE A 60 -4.46 -5.35 14.95
CA ILE A 60 -5.04 -5.99 13.76
C ILE A 60 -4.97 -7.52 13.88
N ALA A 61 -3.85 -8.04 14.38
CA ALA A 61 -3.68 -9.48 14.59
C ALA A 61 -4.68 -10.02 15.62
N ASP A 62 -4.85 -9.28 16.72
CA ASP A 62 -5.78 -9.62 17.80
C ASP A 62 -7.23 -9.63 17.31
N TRP A 63 -7.62 -8.61 16.52
CA TRP A 63 -8.97 -8.54 15.97
C TRP A 63 -9.24 -9.64 14.94
N ILE A 64 -8.25 -10.00 14.11
CA ILE A 64 -8.36 -11.15 13.18
C ILE A 64 -8.61 -12.43 13.97
N ALA A 65 -7.77 -12.72 14.98
CA ALA A 65 -7.90 -13.93 15.78
C ALA A 65 -9.26 -13.98 16.52
N ALA A 66 -9.70 -12.87 17.10
CA ALA A 66 -10.99 -12.79 17.78
C ALA A 66 -12.19 -12.93 16.83
N ALA A 67 -12.11 -12.36 15.61
CA ALA A 67 -13.15 -12.50 14.59
C ALA A 67 -13.23 -13.95 14.08
N GLU A 68 -12.10 -14.65 13.95
CA GLU A 68 -12.08 -16.07 13.58
C GLU A 68 -12.62 -16.97 14.69
N GLY A 69 -12.34 -16.66 15.96
CA GLY A 69 -12.94 -17.36 17.10
C GLY A 69 -14.47 -17.22 17.17
N SER A 70 -15.01 -16.15 16.58
CA SER A 70 -16.45 -15.87 16.51
C SER A 70 -17.04 -16.06 15.10
N ASN A 71 -16.34 -16.80 14.23
CA ASN A 71 -16.68 -16.95 12.80
C ASN A 71 -18.09 -17.51 12.55
N ALA A 72 -18.62 -18.34 13.45
CA ALA A 72 -19.98 -18.89 13.35
C ALA A 72 -21.08 -17.81 13.45
N ALA A 73 -20.79 -16.67 14.08
CA ALA A 73 -21.72 -15.55 14.19
C ALA A 73 -21.68 -14.58 12.98
N LEU A 74 -20.74 -14.78 12.06
CA LEU A 74 -20.59 -13.96 10.86
C LEU A 74 -21.40 -14.54 9.70
N GLY A 75 -21.98 -13.67 8.86
CA GLY A 75 -22.60 -14.08 7.60
C GLY A 75 -21.58 -14.55 6.56
N GLU A 76 -22.01 -15.26 5.52
CA GLU A 76 -21.11 -15.85 4.51
C GLU A 76 -20.15 -14.84 3.88
N TRP A 77 -20.67 -13.66 3.48
CA TRP A 77 -19.85 -12.58 2.92
C TRP A 77 -18.78 -12.08 3.91
N GLN A 78 -19.15 -11.93 5.19
CA GLN A 78 -18.23 -11.46 6.22
C GLN A 78 -17.11 -12.48 6.49
N ARG A 79 -17.43 -13.78 6.44
CA ARG A 79 -16.42 -14.84 6.56
C ARG A 79 -15.44 -14.84 5.40
N ALA A 80 -15.93 -14.62 4.18
CA ALA A 80 -15.08 -14.47 3.00
C ALA A 80 -14.20 -13.23 3.10
N ASN A 81 -14.77 -12.09 3.51
CA ASN A 81 -14.03 -10.85 3.71
C ASN A 81 -12.94 -10.99 4.79
N LEU A 82 -13.25 -11.63 5.92
CA LEU A 82 -12.29 -11.91 7.00
C LEU A 82 -11.10 -12.75 6.51
N ARG A 83 -11.34 -13.74 5.65
CA ARG A 83 -10.26 -14.54 5.04
C ARG A 83 -9.35 -13.66 4.17
N GLU A 84 -9.91 -12.77 3.36
CA GLU A 84 -9.11 -11.85 2.54
C GLU A 84 -8.37 -10.82 3.41
N MET A 85 -8.98 -10.32 4.48
CA MET A 85 -8.30 -9.46 5.47
C MET A 85 -7.11 -10.15 6.11
N ARG A 86 -7.26 -11.41 6.54
CA ARG A 86 -6.15 -12.22 7.07
C ARG A 86 -5.04 -12.40 6.04
N ARG A 87 -5.39 -12.77 4.81
CA ARG A 87 -4.41 -12.91 3.71
C ARG A 87 -3.64 -11.61 3.46
N ALA A 88 -4.36 -10.50 3.40
CA ALA A 88 -3.81 -9.16 3.22
C ALA A 88 -2.88 -8.74 4.37
N TRP A 89 -3.25 -9.07 5.61
CA TRP A 89 -2.44 -8.83 6.81
C TRP A 89 -1.16 -9.66 6.78
N VAL A 90 -1.24 -10.97 6.52
CA VAL A 90 -0.05 -11.86 6.47
C VAL A 90 0.98 -11.34 5.48
N HIS A 91 0.54 -10.92 4.29
CA HIS A 91 1.46 -10.40 3.27
C HIS A 91 2.12 -9.08 3.69
N ARG A 92 1.36 -8.17 4.31
CA ARG A 92 1.90 -6.88 4.77
C ARG A 92 2.81 -7.05 5.99
N ALA A 93 2.40 -7.83 6.98
CA ALA A 93 3.17 -8.07 8.20
C ALA A 93 4.50 -8.79 7.94
N ALA A 94 4.63 -9.49 6.81
CA ALA A 94 5.88 -10.11 6.38
C ALA A 94 6.93 -9.11 5.86
N VAL A 95 6.58 -7.83 5.67
CA VAL A 95 7.44 -6.81 5.09
C VAL A 95 7.59 -5.64 6.06
N ALA A 96 8.83 -5.25 6.33
CA ALA A 96 9.12 -4.13 7.20
C ALA A 96 8.76 -2.77 6.54
N PRO A 97 8.25 -1.78 7.28
CA PRO A 97 7.81 -0.50 6.72
C PRO A 97 8.92 0.27 6.00
N ASP A 98 10.16 0.17 6.47
CA ASP A 98 11.34 0.78 5.83
C ASP A 98 11.60 0.22 4.43
N LEU A 99 11.38 -1.09 4.23
CA LEU A 99 11.47 -1.73 2.91
C LEU A 99 10.37 -1.25 1.98
N VAL A 100 9.14 -1.04 2.48
CA VAL A 100 8.03 -0.48 1.69
C VAL A 100 8.35 0.94 1.22
N ALA A 101 8.92 1.75 2.11
CA ALA A 101 9.35 3.11 1.80
C ALA A 101 10.48 3.13 0.76
N ALA A 102 11.52 2.31 0.98
CA ALA A 102 12.67 2.20 0.10
C ALA A 102 12.27 1.71 -1.30
N LEU A 103 11.43 0.68 -1.39
CA LEU A 103 10.92 0.16 -2.66
C LEU A 103 10.11 1.21 -3.41
N THR A 104 9.23 1.94 -2.71
CA THR A 104 8.41 2.98 -3.35
C THR A 104 9.29 4.08 -3.96
N ARG A 105 10.27 4.59 -3.20
CA ARG A 105 11.21 5.60 -3.71
C ARG A 105 12.02 5.08 -4.90
N ALA A 106 12.55 3.86 -4.79
CA ALA A 106 13.34 3.23 -5.85
C ALA A 106 12.53 3.05 -7.15
N CYS A 107 11.29 2.57 -7.05
CA CYS A 107 10.41 2.43 -8.21
C CYS A 107 10.10 3.79 -8.85
N SER A 108 9.74 4.81 -8.06
CA SER A 108 9.45 6.14 -8.60
C SER A 108 10.68 6.76 -9.28
N ALA A 109 11.86 6.67 -8.67
CA ALA A 109 13.10 7.18 -9.27
C ALA A 109 13.44 6.44 -10.57
N CYS A 110 13.34 5.11 -10.58
CA CYS A 110 13.59 4.29 -11.76
C CYS A 110 12.61 4.62 -12.89
N GLU A 111 11.33 4.80 -12.59
CA GLU A 111 10.31 5.14 -13.58
C GLU A 111 10.62 6.46 -14.28
N MET A 112 11.06 7.49 -13.55
CA MET A 112 11.41 8.78 -14.15
C MET A 112 12.57 8.65 -15.13
N VAL A 113 13.63 7.94 -14.75
CA VAL A 113 14.76 7.67 -15.64
C VAL A 113 14.31 6.87 -16.86
N TRP A 114 13.48 5.85 -16.65
CA TRP A 114 12.96 4.99 -17.72
C TRP A 114 12.13 5.76 -18.75
N ARG A 115 11.32 6.74 -18.32
CA ARG A 115 10.51 7.58 -19.23
C ARG A 115 11.37 8.32 -20.25
N GLU A 116 12.57 8.74 -19.88
CA GLU A 116 13.52 9.37 -20.79
C GLU A 116 14.38 8.38 -21.57
N ALA A 117 14.81 7.31 -20.90
CA ALA A 117 15.73 6.31 -21.44
C ALA A 117 15.09 5.47 -22.55
N LYS A 118 13.83 5.06 -22.37
CA LYS A 118 13.15 4.16 -23.31
C LYS A 118 13.00 4.76 -24.72
N PRO A 119 12.56 6.02 -24.92
CA PRO A 119 12.51 6.63 -26.25
C PRO A 119 13.89 6.79 -26.91
N LYS A 120 14.95 6.92 -26.10
CA LYS A 120 16.34 7.07 -26.57
C LYS A 120 17.05 5.74 -26.83
N GLY A 121 16.44 4.61 -26.44
CA GLY A 121 17.09 3.30 -26.47
C GLY A 121 18.27 3.19 -25.49
N ASP A 122 18.32 4.04 -24.46
CA ASP A 122 19.44 4.13 -23.53
C ASP A 122 19.26 3.17 -22.35
N PHE A 123 19.58 1.89 -22.56
CA PHE A 123 19.51 0.89 -21.48
C PHE A 123 20.53 1.18 -20.36
N ALA A 124 21.65 1.83 -20.67
CA ALA A 124 22.69 2.09 -19.67
C ALA A 124 22.19 3.05 -18.57
N ALA A 125 21.30 3.98 -18.92
CA ALA A 125 20.70 4.92 -17.96
C ALA A 125 19.87 4.25 -16.85
N VAL A 126 19.30 3.07 -17.08
CA VAL A 126 18.42 2.37 -16.10
C VAL A 126 19.13 1.23 -15.34
N LEU A 127 20.42 1.03 -15.57
CA LEU A 127 21.19 0.03 -14.83
C LEU A 127 21.22 0.38 -13.32
N PRO A 128 21.28 -0.63 -12.44
CA PRO A 128 21.56 -0.40 -11.03
C PRO A 128 22.87 0.37 -10.88
N LYS A 129 22.91 1.32 -9.93
CA LYS A 129 24.12 2.04 -9.57
C LYS A 129 25.09 1.17 -8.77
#